data_AF-A0A3B9GD77-F1
#
_entry.id   AF-A0A3B9GD77-F1
#
_cell.length_a   1.000
_cell.length_b   1.000
_cell.length_c   1.000
_cell.angle_alpha   90.00
_cell.angle_beta   90.00
_cell.angle_gamma   90.00
#
_symmetry.space_group_name_H-M   'P 1'
#
loop_
_entity.id
_entity.type
_entity.pdbx_description
1 polymer ?
#
loop_
_entity_poly.entity_id
_entity_poly.type
_entity_poly.pdbx_seq_one_letter_code
_entity_poly.pdbx_strand_id
1 'polypeptide(L)'
;MLGAVQMKWLKKTLADKPATFKVICTNVPMAPKVKPGSKDTWDGYSDERSAIYQFIADQKLPGVVILSADRHRSDAYKVDTEIEGMYPLFEFSSSRLTNQHVHKLIDHSLFGYNEKQSFGRVDFDLTVEDPTVKYTIINIDGKPIHDLTVKLSQLQFK
;
A
#
# COMPACT_ATOMS: atom_id res chain seq x y z
N MET A 1 3.93 -15.82 3.94
CA MET A 1 3.56 -15.77 2.51
C MET A 1 4.78 -15.92 1.63
N LEU A 2 5.87 -15.18 1.90
CA LEU A 2 7.04 -15.11 1.02
C LEU A 2 8.00 -16.31 1.20
N GLY A 3 8.00 -16.91 2.40
CA GLY A 3 9.00 -17.91 2.77
C GLY A 3 10.41 -17.30 2.92
N ALA A 4 11.37 -18.10 3.39
CA ALA A 4 12.67 -17.59 3.82
C ALA A 4 13.50 -16.93 2.71
N VAL A 5 13.47 -17.50 1.49
CA VAL A 5 14.28 -17.02 0.36
C VAL A 5 13.81 -15.64 -0.10
N GLN A 6 12.52 -15.49 -0.38
CA GLN A 6 11.97 -14.23 -0.87
C GLN A 6 11.96 -13.16 0.23
N MET A 7 11.73 -13.52 1.49
CA MET A 7 11.85 -12.59 2.62
C MET A 7 13.28 -12.03 2.75
N LYS A 8 14.31 -12.88 2.65
CA LYS A 8 15.72 -12.44 2.66
C LYS A 8 16.04 -11.52 1.49
N TRP A 9 15.56 -11.86 0.28
CA TRP A 9 15.72 -11.03 -0.90
C TRP A 9 15.04 -9.67 -0.75
N LEU A 10 13.81 -9.63 -0.24
CA LEU A 10 13.05 -8.39 -0.03
C LEU A 10 13.79 -7.46 0.94
N LYS A 11 14.19 -7.98 2.11
CA LYS A 11 14.95 -7.21 3.11
C LYS A 11 16.25 -6.65 2.54
N LYS A 12 17.02 -7.47 1.82
CA LYS A 12 18.24 -7.01 1.15
C LYS A 12 17.93 -5.90 0.14
N THR A 13 16.90 -6.09 -0.69
CA THR A 13 16.55 -5.14 -1.76
C THR A 13 16.08 -3.80 -1.21
N LEU A 14 15.29 -3.81 -0.14
CA LEU A 14 14.83 -2.60 0.54
C LEU A 14 15.99 -1.79 1.15
N ALA A 15 17.07 -2.45 1.57
CA ALA A 15 18.25 -1.82 2.18
C ALA A 15 19.38 -1.49 1.18
N ASP A 16 19.34 -1.99 -0.05
CA ASP A 16 20.50 -1.99 -0.96
C ASP A 16 20.92 -0.59 -1.42
N LYS A 17 19.94 0.27 -1.77
CA LYS A 17 20.21 1.61 -2.31
C LYS A 17 19.25 2.67 -1.75
N PRO A 18 19.75 3.91 -1.52
CA PRO A 18 18.89 5.03 -1.19
C PRO A 18 17.95 5.34 -2.36
N ALA A 19 16.71 5.67 -2.04
CA ALA A 19 15.69 6.09 -2.99
C ALA A 19 14.70 6.99 -2.25
N THR A 20 14.20 8.03 -2.91
CA THR A 20 13.22 8.98 -2.35
C THR A 20 11.95 8.25 -1.92
N PHE A 21 11.44 7.37 -2.78
CA PHE A 21 10.35 6.46 -2.46
C PHE A 21 10.76 5.02 -2.76
N LYS A 22 10.28 4.08 -1.93
CA LYS A 22 10.39 2.63 -2.16
C LYS A 22 8.99 2.07 -2.24
N VAL A 23 8.70 1.32 -3.30
CA VAL A 23 7.36 0.80 -3.56
C VAL A 23 7.37 -0.72 -3.39
N ILE A 24 6.60 -1.21 -2.42
CA ILE A 24 6.35 -2.64 -2.23
C ILE A 24 5.09 -3.01 -3.00
N CYS A 25 5.22 -3.78 -4.07
CA CYS A 25 4.08 -4.30 -4.83
C CYS A 25 3.74 -5.72 -4.38
N THR A 26 2.50 -5.95 -3.97
CA THR A 26 1.99 -7.26 -3.57
C THR A 26 0.63 -7.54 -4.21
N ASN A 27 0.28 -8.81 -4.37
CA ASN A 27 -0.96 -9.24 -5.00
C ASN A 27 -2.19 -9.08 -4.09
N VAL A 28 -2.00 -9.17 -2.78
CA VAL A 28 -3.07 -9.11 -1.76
C VAL A 28 -2.80 -8.01 -0.74
N PRO A 29 -3.83 -7.41 -0.10
CA PRO A 29 -3.64 -6.29 0.80
C PRO A 29 -2.74 -6.58 2.00
N MET A 30 -1.83 -5.65 2.32
CA MET A 30 -1.06 -5.67 3.57
C MET A 30 -1.84 -5.02 4.72
N ALA A 31 -2.68 -4.04 4.41
CA ALA A 31 -3.58 -3.38 5.35
C ALA A 31 -4.45 -4.42 6.06
N PRO A 32 -4.58 -4.35 7.39
CA PRO A 32 -5.30 -5.35 8.15
C PRO A 32 -6.82 -5.24 7.97
N LYS A 33 -7.52 -6.36 8.16
CA LYS A 33 -8.98 -6.49 8.18
C LYS A 33 -9.65 -6.07 6.87
N VAL A 34 -8.91 -6.08 5.77
CA VAL A 34 -9.45 -5.73 4.44
C VAL A 34 -10.38 -6.84 3.93
N LYS A 35 -10.12 -8.11 4.30
CA LYS A 35 -10.94 -9.33 4.01
C LYS A 35 -11.46 -9.95 5.32
N PRO A 36 -12.46 -9.35 5.99
CA PRO A 36 -12.93 -9.85 7.29
C PRO A 36 -13.22 -11.35 7.26
N GLY A 37 -12.61 -12.10 8.19
CA GLY A 37 -12.78 -13.55 8.33
C GLY A 37 -11.95 -14.42 7.38
N SER A 38 -11.14 -13.84 6.47
CA SER A 38 -10.32 -14.60 5.53
C SER A 38 -8.83 -14.56 5.87
N LYS A 39 -8.14 -15.69 5.64
CA LYS A 39 -6.69 -15.80 5.72
C LYS A 39 -5.99 -15.58 4.37
N ASP A 40 -6.75 -15.26 3.33
CA ASP A 40 -6.26 -15.08 1.95
C ASP A 40 -5.86 -13.63 1.67
N THR A 41 -5.13 -13.04 2.62
CA THR A 41 -4.43 -11.74 2.53
C THR A 41 -3.23 -11.80 3.47
N TRP A 42 -2.51 -10.71 3.68
CA TRP A 42 -1.48 -10.67 4.72
C TRP A 42 -2.03 -10.83 6.15
N ASP A 43 -3.35 -10.75 6.38
CA ASP A 43 -3.94 -11.15 7.66
C ASP A 43 -3.75 -12.63 7.99
N GLY A 44 -3.64 -13.50 6.98
CA GLY A 44 -3.30 -14.92 7.19
C GLY A 44 -1.80 -15.17 7.45
N TYR A 45 -0.98 -14.14 7.29
CA TYR A 45 0.48 -14.18 7.41
C TYR A 45 0.99 -12.99 8.23
N SER A 46 0.28 -12.68 9.32
CA SER A 46 0.54 -11.52 10.17
C SER A 46 1.99 -11.45 10.65
N ASP A 47 2.59 -12.59 10.99
CA ASP A 47 3.96 -12.62 11.52
C ASP A 47 4.99 -12.19 10.46
N GLU A 48 4.81 -12.62 9.21
CA GLU A 48 5.67 -12.16 8.11
C GLU A 48 5.41 -10.69 7.74
N ARG A 49 4.14 -10.23 7.79
CA ARG A 49 3.82 -8.81 7.62
C ARG A 49 4.53 -7.96 8.68
N SER A 50 4.40 -8.34 9.95
CA SER A 50 5.06 -7.67 11.06
C SER A 50 6.58 -7.70 10.93
N ALA A 51 7.15 -8.82 10.48
CA ALA A 51 8.60 -8.92 10.24
C ALA A 51 9.11 -8.01 9.11
N ILE A 52 8.25 -7.62 8.15
CA ILE A 52 8.57 -6.61 7.13
C ILE A 52 8.48 -5.21 7.72
N TYR A 53 7.41 -4.90 8.45
CA TYR A 53 7.23 -3.59 9.09
C TYR A 53 8.34 -3.31 10.10
N GLN A 54 8.67 -4.29 10.95
CA GLN A 54 9.78 -4.18 11.90
C GLN A 54 11.11 -3.96 11.19
N PHE A 55 11.36 -4.66 10.07
CA PHE A 55 12.58 -4.43 9.31
C PHE A 55 12.67 -3.01 8.73
N ILE A 56 11.57 -2.47 8.21
CA ILE A 56 11.50 -1.08 7.75
C ILE A 56 11.83 -0.12 8.91
N ALA A 57 11.29 -0.37 10.09
CA ALA A 57 11.54 0.42 11.29
C ALA A 57 13.00 0.33 11.79
N ASP A 58 13.52 -0.88 11.96
CA ASP A 58 14.86 -1.15 12.46
C ASP A 58 15.94 -0.51 11.57
N GLN A 59 15.74 -0.57 10.26
CA GLN A 59 16.66 0.01 9.28
C GLN A 59 16.37 1.49 9.00
N LYS A 60 15.36 2.07 9.66
CA LYS A 60 14.88 3.44 9.47
C LYS A 60 14.71 3.81 8.00
N LEU A 61 14.08 2.94 7.20
CA LEU A 61 13.90 3.14 5.75
C LEU A 61 12.79 4.16 5.46
N PRO A 62 13.10 5.38 4.99
CA PRO A 62 12.08 6.38 4.70
C PRO A 62 11.36 6.07 3.39
N GLY A 63 10.22 6.73 3.17
CA GLY A 63 9.57 6.80 1.87
C GLY A 63 8.94 5.50 1.38
N VAL A 64 8.63 4.54 2.27
CA VAL A 64 8.02 3.26 1.86
C VAL A 64 6.51 3.44 1.65
N VAL A 65 6.01 3.02 0.48
CA VAL A 65 4.59 2.90 0.16
C VAL A 65 4.27 1.52 -0.42
N ILE A 66 3.01 1.10 -0.34
CA ILE A 66 2.57 -0.25 -0.73
C ILE A 66 1.55 -0.15 -1.86
N LEU A 67 1.67 -1.00 -2.88
CA LEU A 67 0.65 -1.24 -3.89
C LEU A 67 0.07 -2.64 -3.74
N SER A 68 -1.27 -2.75 -3.78
CA SER A 68 -1.97 -4.03 -3.66
C SER A 68 -3.19 -4.16 -4.57
N ALA A 69 -3.82 -5.34 -4.58
CA ALA A 69 -5.04 -5.62 -5.35
C ALA A 69 -5.96 -6.65 -4.64
N ASP A 70 -6.42 -7.69 -5.35
CA ASP A 70 -7.35 -8.77 -4.92
C ASP A 70 -8.82 -8.37 -4.68
N ARG A 71 -9.09 -7.16 -4.18
CA ARG A 71 -10.39 -6.92 -3.50
C ARG A 71 -11.59 -6.58 -4.34
N HIS A 72 -11.45 -6.58 -5.66
CA HIS A 72 -12.54 -6.26 -6.59
C HIS A 72 -13.19 -4.89 -6.33
N ARG A 73 -12.38 -3.97 -5.79
CA ARG A 73 -12.64 -2.56 -5.52
C ARG A 73 -11.27 -1.88 -5.37
N SER A 74 -11.25 -0.56 -5.52
CA SER A 74 -10.05 0.23 -5.34
C SER A 74 -10.16 0.98 -4.02
N ASP A 75 -9.12 0.95 -3.19
CA ASP A 75 -9.11 1.51 -1.85
C ASP A 75 -7.79 2.25 -1.60
N ALA A 76 -7.78 3.19 -0.66
CA ALA A 76 -6.57 3.72 -0.05
C ALA A 76 -6.60 3.47 1.45
N TYR A 77 -5.47 3.02 2.01
CA TYR A 77 -5.34 2.76 3.44
C TYR A 77 -4.18 3.56 4.02
N LYS A 78 -4.35 3.99 5.27
CA LYS A 78 -3.28 4.46 6.15
C LYS A 78 -3.20 3.48 7.31
N VAL A 79 -2.08 2.78 7.41
CA VAL A 79 -1.85 1.71 8.39
C VAL A 79 -0.93 2.26 9.47
N ASP A 80 -1.44 2.37 10.68
CA ASP A 80 -0.59 2.49 11.87
C ASP A 80 0.00 1.10 12.17
N THR A 81 1.32 1.01 12.24
CA THR A 81 2.02 -0.25 12.47
C THR A 81 2.12 -0.60 13.96
N GLU A 82 1.75 0.32 14.86
CA GLU A 82 1.93 0.22 16.31
C GLU A 82 3.40 0.09 16.76
N ILE A 83 4.35 0.27 15.84
CA ILE A 83 5.80 0.27 16.14
C ILE A 83 6.20 1.69 16.57
N GLU A 84 6.74 1.80 17.78
CA GLU A 84 7.14 3.09 18.34
C GLU A 84 8.15 3.83 17.43
N GLY A 85 7.87 5.11 17.17
CA GLY A 85 8.70 5.97 16.33
C GLY A 85 8.56 5.75 14.81
N MET A 86 7.79 4.75 14.37
CA MET A 86 7.54 4.49 12.95
C MET A 86 6.44 5.42 12.40
N TYR A 87 6.61 5.85 11.14
CA TYR A 87 5.55 6.56 10.41
C TYR A 87 4.48 5.59 9.89
N PRO A 88 3.22 6.06 9.68
CA PRO A 88 2.17 5.21 9.13
C PRO A 88 2.48 4.81 7.69
N LEU A 89 2.23 3.55 7.34
CA LEU A 89 2.38 3.08 5.97
C LEU A 89 1.12 3.38 5.16
N PHE A 90 1.30 3.90 3.95
CA PHE A 90 0.20 4.10 3.01
C PHE A 90 0.16 2.98 1.99
N GLU A 91 -1.02 2.43 1.79
CA GLU A 91 -1.28 1.36 0.82
C GLU A 91 -2.32 1.82 -0.21
N PHE A 92 -1.97 1.68 -1.48
CA PHE A 92 -2.82 1.99 -2.61
C PHE A 92 -3.28 0.68 -3.25
N SER A 93 -4.55 0.35 -3.04
CA SER A 93 -5.14 -0.88 -3.55
C SER A 93 -5.94 -0.60 -4.82
N SER A 94 -5.59 -1.25 -5.93
CA SER A 94 -6.23 -1.05 -7.23
C SER A 94 -6.81 -2.36 -7.78
N SER A 95 -8.13 -2.48 -7.70
CA SER A 95 -8.94 -3.48 -8.38
C SER A 95 -10.26 -2.79 -8.75
N ARG A 96 -10.94 -3.05 -9.85
CA ARG A 96 -11.05 -4.21 -10.72
C ARG A 96 -11.09 -3.69 -12.15
N LEU A 97 -10.09 -4.00 -12.97
CA LEU A 97 -10.08 -3.51 -14.35
C LEU A 97 -11.10 -4.24 -15.24
N THR A 98 -11.28 -5.55 -15.03
CA THR A 98 -12.13 -6.39 -15.91
C THR A 98 -13.21 -7.18 -15.16
N ASN A 99 -13.01 -7.48 -13.88
CA ASN A 99 -13.96 -8.27 -13.10
C ASN A 99 -15.35 -7.58 -13.07
N GLN A 100 -16.43 -8.36 -12.99
CA GLN A 100 -17.82 -7.90 -12.86
C GLN A 100 -18.40 -8.07 -11.45
N HIS A 101 -17.78 -8.90 -10.60
CA HIS A 101 -18.14 -9.02 -9.17
C HIS A 101 -17.48 -7.94 -8.30
N VAL A 102 -18.21 -7.35 -7.36
CA VAL A 102 -17.71 -6.34 -6.39
C VAL A 102 -17.86 -6.83 -4.96
N HIS A 103 -16.96 -6.38 -4.10
CA HIS A 103 -17.16 -6.43 -2.65
C HIS A 103 -17.57 -5.07 -2.12
N LYS A 104 -18.23 -5.06 -0.95
CA LYS A 104 -18.54 -3.83 -0.21
C LYS A 104 -17.25 -3.07 0.11
N LEU A 105 -17.35 -1.75 0.20
CA LEU A 105 -16.29 -0.89 0.70
C LEU A 105 -16.02 -1.20 2.18
N ILE A 106 -14.83 -0.83 2.65
CA ILE A 106 -14.37 -1.07 4.01
C ILE A 106 -14.33 0.25 4.76
N ASP A 107 -15.02 0.33 5.91
CA ASP A 107 -15.23 1.58 6.65
C ASP A 107 -13.93 2.23 7.13
N HIS A 108 -12.87 1.45 7.38
CA HIS A 108 -11.56 1.96 7.79
C HIS A 108 -10.61 2.25 6.62
N SER A 109 -11.08 2.15 5.38
CA SER A 109 -10.35 2.76 4.25
C SER A 109 -10.42 4.28 4.35
N LEU A 110 -9.41 4.99 3.85
CA LEU A 110 -9.48 6.45 3.70
C LEU A 110 -10.56 6.83 2.69
N PHE A 111 -10.66 6.03 1.62
CA PHE A 111 -11.74 6.00 0.67
C PHE A 111 -11.68 4.69 -0.10
N GLY A 112 -12.80 4.34 -0.73
CA GLY A 112 -12.89 3.20 -1.63
C GLY A 112 -13.86 3.46 -2.78
N TYR A 113 -13.70 2.71 -3.87
CA TYR A 113 -14.51 2.80 -5.07
C TYR A 113 -14.81 1.42 -5.65
N ASN A 114 -16.09 1.15 -5.88
CA ASN A 114 -16.55 -0.12 -6.46
C ASN A 114 -17.74 0.04 -7.43
N GLU A 115 -18.08 1.27 -7.86
CA GLU A 115 -19.26 1.46 -8.74
C GLU A 115 -19.03 0.95 -10.16
N LYS A 116 -17.84 1.20 -10.72
CA LYS A 116 -17.39 0.68 -12.02
C LYS A 116 -16.01 0.07 -11.93
N GLN A 117 -15.61 -0.61 -13.00
CA GLN A 117 -14.22 -0.99 -13.22
C GLN A 117 -13.32 0.25 -13.14
N SER A 118 -12.10 0.03 -12.65
CA SER A 118 -11.12 1.08 -12.42
C SER A 118 -9.70 0.53 -12.44
N PHE A 119 -8.75 1.46 -12.57
CA PHE A 119 -7.33 1.24 -12.35
C PHE A 119 -6.74 2.37 -11.53
N GLY A 120 -5.66 2.06 -10.82
CA GLY A 120 -4.86 3.01 -10.08
C GLY A 120 -3.80 3.67 -10.95
N ARG A 121 -3.72 5.00 -10.92
CA ARG A 121 -2.55 5.75 -11.39
C ARG A 121 -1.76 6.23 -10.18
N VAL A 122 -0.44 6.06 -10.23
CA VAL A 122 0.48 6.57 -9.20
C VAL A 122 1.44 7.54 -9.86
N ASP A 123 1.35 8.81 -9.47
CA ASP A 123 2.19 9.89 -9.98
C ASP A 123 3.23 10.26 -8.91
N PHE A 124 4.51 10.32 -9.27
CA PHE A 124 5.59 10.78 -8.38
C PHE A 124 6.07 12.15 -8.84
N ASP A 125 6.02 13.15 -7.96
CA ASP A 125 6.62 14.45 -8.20
C ASP A 125 7.84 14.61 -7.29
N LEU A 126 9.02 14.49 -7.89
CA LEU A 126 10.31 14.61 -7.22
C LEU A 126 10.94 16.00 -7.39
N THR A 127 10.25 16.91 -8.06
CA THR A 127 10.79 18.24 -8.43
C THR A 127 10.47 19.33 -7.41
N VAL A 128 9.50 19.07 -6.53
CA VAL A 128 9.09 19.95 -5.45
C VAL A 128 9.94 19.76 -4.19
N GLU A 129 9.97 20.76 -3.31
CA GLU A 129 10.78 20.77 -2.07
C GLU A 129 10.50 19.58 -1.15
N ASP A 130 9.23 19.19 -1.01
CA ASP A 130 8.79 18.00 -0.28
C ASP A 130 8.16 17.02 -1.29
N PRO A 131 8.94 16.05 -1.84
CA PRO A 131 8.50 15.15 -2.89
C PRO A 131 7.18 14.46 -2.56
N THR A 132 6.38 14.17 -3.58
CA THR A 132 5.06 13.55 -3.39
C THR A 132 4.88 12.27 -4.18
N VAL A 133 4.05 11.39 -3.64
CA VAL A 133 3.44 10.27 -4.36
C VAL A 133 1.92 10.44 -4.29
N LYS A 134 1.28 10.48 -5.45
CA LYS A 134 -0.17 10.66 -5.58
C LYS A 134 -0.80 9.42 -6.17
N TYR A 135 -1.71 8.81 -5.43
CA TYR A 135 -2.57 7.74 -5.92
C TYR A 135 -3.89 8.33 -6.42
N THR A 136 -4.32 7.98 -7.63
CA THR A 136 -5.62 8.36 -8.20
C THR A 136 -6.36 7.13 -8.70
N ILE A 137 -7.62 6.96 -8.27
CA ILE A 137 -8.52 5.96 -8.85
C ILE A 137 -9.15 6.54 -10.11
N ILE A 138 -8.92 5.90 -11.26
CA ILE A 138 -9.50 6.28 -12.54
C ILE A 138 -10.50 5.18 -12.94
N ASN A 139 -11.75 5.56 -13.15
CA ASN A 139 -12.76 4.60 -13.60
C ASN A 139 -12.57 4.24 -15.09
N ILE A 140 -13.28 3.22 -15.56
CA ILE A 140 -13.17 2.72 -16.94
C ILE A 140 -13.55 3.74 -18.02
N ASP A 141 -14.28 4.80 -17.66
CA ASP A 141 -14.62 5.91 -18.57
C ASP A 141 -13.52 6.99 -18.60
N GLY A 142 -12.40 6.79 -17.91
CA GLY A 142 -11.30 7.76 -17.80
C GLY A 142 -11.53 8.87 -16.79
N LYS A 143 -12.60 8.80 -15.96
CA LYS A 143 -12.90 9.82 -14.95
C LYS A 143 -12.09 9.57 -13.66
N PRO A 144 -11.37 10.56 -13.12
CA PRO A 144 -10.78 10.48 -11.78
C PRO A 144 -11.89 10.51 -10.72
N ILE A 145 -11.84 9.60 -9.75
CA ILE A 145 -12.88 9.43 -8.73
C ILE A 145 -12.42 9.92 -7.36
N HIS A 146 -11.30 9.39 -6.89
CA HIS A 146 -10.66 9.76 -5.62
C HIS A 146 -9.16 9.85 -5.82
N ASP A 147 -8.51 10.66 -4.99
CA ASP A 147 -7.06 10.72 -4.94
C ASP A 147 -6.52 10.94 -3.53
N LEU A 148 -5.30 10.50 -3.32
CA LEU A 148 -4.52 10.67 -2.10
C LEU A 148 -3.12 11.12 -2.46
N THR A 149 -2.69 12.26 -1.93
CA THR A 149 -1.31 12.74 -2.06
C THR A 149 -0.58 12.54 -0.74
N VAL A 150 0.50 11.76 -0.77
CA VAL A 150 1.39 11.53 0.37
C VAL A 150 2.70 12.27 0.11
N LYS A 151 3.13 13.07 1.08
CA LYS A 151 4.41 13.80 1.05
C LYS A 151 5.53 12.94 1.65
N LEU A 152 6.75 13.10 1.17
CA LEU A 152 7.92 12.40 1.69
C LEU A 152 8.13 12.69 3.18
N SER A 153 7.85 13.91 3.64
CA SER A 153 7.90 14.30 5.05
C SER A 153 6.97 13.48 5.96
N GLN A 154 5.87 12.91 5.43
CA GLN A 154 4.98 12.02 6.17
C GLN A 154 5.54 10.60 6.30
N LEU A 155 6.59 10.27 5.56
CA LEU A 155 7.23 8.96 5.48
C LEU A 155 8.65 8.99 6.06
N GLN A 156 8.86 9.82 7.09
CA GLN A 156 10.12 9.95 7.83
C GLN A 156 9.99 9.42 9.24
N PHE A 157 11.07 8.82 9.76
CA PHE A 157 11.17 8.47 11.18
C PHE A 157 11.30 9.73 12.03
N LYS A 158 10.69 9.71 13.22
CA LYS A 158 10.89 10.75 14.24
C LYS A 158 12.22 10.58 14.96
#